data_AF-K1T0M7-F1
#
_entry.id   AF-K1T0M7-F1
#
_cell.length_a   1.000
_cell.length_b   1.000
_cell.length_c   1.000
_cell.angle_alpha   90.00
_cell.angle_beta   90.00
_cell.angle_gamma   90.00
#
_symmetry.space_group_name_H-M   'P 1'
#
loop_
_entity.id
_entity.type
_entity.pdbx_description
1 polymer ?
#
loop_
_entity_poly.entity_id
_entity_poly.type
_entity_poly.pdbx_seq_one_letter_code
_entity_poly.pdbx_strand_id
1 'polypeptide(L)'
;MNSSYYRNWCYNVKTDAVNQSNINAQKLSQLMIPIPPLKEQERIVVEVAKWISLIDTIKNSKEDLQTTIKQAKSKILNLAIHGKLVPQDPNDEPAIELLKRINPDFTPCDNGHYTFDVPSGWITTNLGSIFNVVSAKRIFEVRLEA
;
A
#
# COMPACT_ATOMS: atom_id res chain seq x y z
N MET A 1 -21.41 -0.43 21.61
CA MET A 1 -22.05 0.77 22.20
C MET A 1 -21.07 1.94 22.14
N ASN A 2 -21.32 2.93 21.28
CA ASN A 2 -20.31 3.96 20.92
C ASN A 2 -20.57 5.36 21.50
N SER A 3 -21.74 5.63 22.06
CA SER A 3 -22.01 6.91 22.74
C SER A 3 -21.36 6.93 24.13
N SER A 4 -20.93 8.12 24.56
CA SER A 4 -20.33 8.36 25.89
C SER A 4 -21.24 7.94 27.03
N TYR A 5 -22.55 8.15 26.89
CA TYR A 5 -23.57 7.69 27.84
C TYR A 5 -23.43 6.19 28.12
N TYR A 6 -23.41 5.38 27.07
CA TYR A 6 -23.30 3.93 27.20
C TYR A 6 -21.92 3.49 27.67
N ARG A 7 -20.83 4.12 27.20
CA ARG A 7 -19.49 3.79 27.67
C ARG A 7 -19.36 4.03 29.17
N ASN A 8 -19.82 5.17 29.67
CA ASN A 8 -19.80 5.50 31.09
C ASN A 8 -20.64 4.51 31.90
N TRP A 9 -21.83 4.16 31.42
CA TRP A 9 -22.63 3.13 32.06
C TRP A 9 -21.90 1.78 32.10
N CYS A 10 -21.32 1.33 30.99
CA CYS A 10 -20.52 0.10 30.93
C CYS A 10 -19.35 0.12 31.91
N TYR A 11 -18.65 1.26 32.03
CA TYR A 11 -17.56 1.42 33.01
C TYR A 11 -18.03 1.28 34.45
N ASN A 12 -19.25 1.71 34.76
CA ASN A 12 -19.81 1.63 36.10
C ASN A 12 -20.33 0.22 36.44
N VAL A 13 -20.90 -0.50 35.46
CA VAL A 13 -21.51 -1.82 35.72
C VAL A 13 -20.59 -3.00 35.47
N LYS A 14 -19.46 -2.81 34.77
CA LYS A 14 -18.51 -3.90 34.49
C LYS A 14 -17.98 -4.51 35.78
N THR A 15 -17.75 -5.80 35.74
CA THR A 15 -16.98 -6.52 36.76
C THR A 15 -15.65 -6.91 36.16
N ASP A 16 -14.55 -6.61 36.85
CA ASP A 16 -13.22 -6.97 36.40
C ASP A 16 -12.77 -8.27 37.09
N ALA A 17 -12.23 -9.22 36.31
CA ALA A 17 -11.58 -10.41 36.81
C ALA A 17 -10.41 -10.78 35.88
N VAL A 18 -9.23 -11.07 36.45
CA VAL A 18 -8.03 -11.55 35.75
C VAL A 18 -7.81 -10.87 34.37
N ASN A 19 -7.58 -9.56 34.38
CA ASN A 19 -7.31 -8.74 33.18
C ASN A 19 -8.43 -8.72 32.12
N GLN A 20 -9.67 -9.10 32.47
CA GLN A 20 -10.84 -8.99 31.61
C GLN A 20 -11.99 -8.28 32.33
N SER A 21 -12.63 -7.35 31.64
CA SER A 21 -13.88 -6.73 32.08
C SER A 21 -15.06 -7.49 31.49
N ASN A 22 -16.04 -7.84 32.31
CA ASN A 22 -17.25 -8.55 31.89
C ASN A 22 -18.53 -7.76 32.25
N ILE A 23 -19.51 -7.83 31.35
CA ILE A 23 -20.88 -7.36 31.56
C ILE A 23 -21.80 -8.50 31.15
N ASN A 24 -22.54 -9.07 32.12
CA ASN A 24 -23.45 -10.17 31.85
C ASN A 24 -24.79 -9.70 31.28
N ALA A 25 -25.60 -10.62 30.76
CA ALA A 25 -26.90 -10.32 30.17
C ALA A 25 -27.91 -9.69 31.15
N GLN A 26 -27.84 -10.04 32.44
CA GLN A 26 -28.71 -9.48 33.49
C GLN A 26 -28.40 -8.00 33.75
N LYS A 27 -27.12 -7.61 33.71
CA LYS A 27 -26.71 -6.20 33.78
C LYS A 27 -27.13 -5.47 32.52
N LEU A 28 -26.96 -6.10 31.36
CA LEU A 28 -27.36 -5.52 30.08
C LEU A 28 -28.87 -5.27 29.98
N SER A 29 -29.71 -6.15 30.53
CA SER A 29 -31.17 -5.96 30.52
C SER A 29 -31.64 -4.80 31.38
N GLN A 30 -30.82 -4.32 32.32
CA GLN A 30 -31.08 -3.15 33.16
C GLN A 30 -30.66 -1.83 32.50
N LEU A 31 -30.05 -1.88 31.31
CA LEU A 31 -29.61 -0.70 30.59
C LEU A 31 -30.80 0.15 30.16
N MET A 32 -30.88 1.37 30.66
CA MET A 32 -31.88 2.33 30.22
C MET A 32 -31.50 2.88 28.85
N ILE A 33 -32.40 2.71 27.87
CA ILE A 33 -32.26 3.26 26.53
C ILE A 33 -33.34 4.32 26.35
N PRO A 34 -33.00 5.59 26.05
CA PRO A 34 -33.99 6.58 25.70
C PRO A 34 -34.57 6.23 24.32
N ILE A 35 -35.84 5.84 24.28
CA ILE A 35 -36.54 5.50 23.04
C ILE A 35 -37.37 6.72 22.62
N PRO A 36 -36.97 7.47 21.58
CA PRO A 36 -37.76 8.58 21.08
C PRO A 36 -38.98 8.07 20.27
N PRO A 37 -39.97 8.93 19.97
CA PRO A 37 -41.10 8.57 19.09
C PRO A 37 -40.63 8.06 17.71
N LEU A 38 -41.43 7.20 17.07
CA LEU A 38 -41.03 6.53 15.81
C LEU A 38 -40.57 7.51 14.72
N LYS A 39 -41.30 8.62 14.53
CA LYS A 39 -40.94 9.68 13.58
C LYS A 39 -39.55 10.29 13.85
N GLU A 40 -39.17 10.41 15.12
CA GLU A 40 -37.87 10.94 15.50
C GLU A 40 -36.76 9.89 15.32
N GLN A 41 -37.06 8.60 15.53
CA GLN A 41 -36.13 7.51 15.20
C GLN A 41 -35.77 7.52 13.70
N GLU A 42 -36.78 7.64 12.84
CA GLU A 42 -36.59 7.73 11.38
C GLU A 42 -35.71 8.94 11.02
N ARG A 43 -36.01 10.12 11.57
CA ARG A 43 -35.23 11.34 11.35
C ARG A 43 -33.76 11.16 11.75
N ILE A 44 -33.50 10.58 12.92
CA ILE A 44 -32.14 10.31 13.40
C ILE A 44 -31.40 9.36 12.46
N VAL A 45 -32.06 8.28 12.01
CA VAL A 45 -31.44 7.30 11.09
C VAL A 45 -31.05 7.95 9.78
N VAL A 46 -31.92 8.79 9.20
CA VAL A 46 -31.62 9.51 7.96
C VAL A 46 -30.40 10.41 8.11
N GLU A 47 -30.34 11.21 9.17
CA GLU A 47 -29.21 12.11 9.41
C GLU A 47 -27.91 11.34 9.67
N VAL A 48 -27.95 10.29 10.50
CA VAL A 48 -26.76 9.47 10.78
C VAL A 48 -26.25 8.79 9.49
N ALA A 49 -27.14 8.25 8.66
CA ALA A 49 -26.77 7.64 7.39
C ALA A 49 -26.08 8.64 6.44
N LYS A 50 -26.58 9.87 6.38
CA LYS A 50 -25.96 10.96 5.61
C LYS A 50 -24.53 11.24 6.09
N TRP A 51 -24.31 11.35 7.40
CA TRP A 51 -22.98 11.60 7.95
C TRP A 51 -22.01 10.44 7.71
N ILE A 52 -22.47 9.19 7.84
CA ILE A 52 -21.66 8.01 7.55
C ILE A 52 -21.25 8.01 6.07
N SER A 53 -22.17 8.27 5.15
CA SER A 53 -21.87 8.36 3.71
C SER A 53 -20.84 9.45 3.39
N LEU A 54 -20.93 10.60 4.07
CA LEU A 54 -19.95 11.68 3.90
C LEU A 54 -18.56 11.26 4.42
N ILE A 55 -18.49 10.55 5.55
CA ILE A 55 -17.23 9.99 6.08
C ILE A 55 -16.62 9.01 5.08
N ASP A 56 -17.41 8.12 4.50
CA ASP A 56 -16.93 7.16 3.49
C ASP A 56 -16.40 7.87 2.25
N THR A 57 -17.08 8.93 1.80
CA THR A 57 -16.64 9.76 0.66
C THR A 57 -15.28 10.40 0.93
N ILE A 58 -15.09 10.98 2.12
CA ILE A 58 -13.82 11.60 2.52
C ILE A 58 -12.71 10.53 2.60
N LYS A 59 -13.03 9.37 3.17
CA LYS A 59 -12.07 8.27 3.30
C LYS A 59 -11.60 7.79 1.93
N ASN A 60 -12.52 7.53 1.00
CA ASN A 60 -12.20 7.11 -0.36
C ASN A 60 -11.37 8.18 -1.09
N SER A 61 -11.79 9.45 -1.00
CA SER A 61 -11.05 10.57 -1.61
C SER A 61 -9.61 10.67 -1.10
N LYS A 62 -9.39 10.39 0.19
CA LYS A 62 -8.04 10.36 0.78
C LYS A 62 -7.19 9.22 0.21
N GLU A 63 -7.76 8.02 0.06
CA GLU A 63 -7.07 6.85 -0.50
C GLU A 63 -6.70 7.08 -1.98
N ASP A 64 -7.60 7.70 -2.76
CA ASP A 64 -7.35 8.09 -4.15
C ASP A 64 -6.24 9.13 -4.28
N LEU A 65 -6.23 10.15 -3.41
CA LEU A 65 -5.18 11.15 -3.35
C LEU A 65 -3.82 10.54 -3.01
N GLN A 66 -3.76 9.61 -2.05
CA GLN A 66 -2.52 8.91 -1.70
C GLN A 66 -1.97 8.11 -2.89
N THR A 67 -2.85 7.44 -3.62
CA THR A 67 -2.49 6.69 -4.83
C THR A 67 -1.97 7.63 -5.92
N THR A 68 -2.65 8.74 -6.15
CA THR A 68 -2.25 9.77 -7.13
C THR A 68 -0.89 10.36 -6.78
N ILE A 69 -0.63 10.68 -5.51
CA ILE A 69 0.67 11.19 -5.04
C ILE A 69 1.77 10.15 -5.29
N LYS A 70 1.53 8.87 -5.02
CA LYS A 70 2.49 7.80 -5.27
C LYS A 70 2.82 7.69 -6.76
N GLN A 71 1.81 7.74 -7.63
CA GLN A 71 1.98 7.71 -9.09
C GLN A 71 2.74 8.94 -9.59
N ALA A 72 2.39 10.14 -9.12
CA ALA A 72 3.06 11.39 -9.48
C ALA A 72 4.55 11.35 -9.09
N LYS A 73 4.86 10.90 -7.85
CA LYS A 73 6.25 10.70 -7.40
C LYS A 73 7.02 9.74 -8.30
N SER A 74 6.41 8.61 -8.66
CA SER A 74 7.04 7.64 -9.57
C SER A 74 7.27 8.24 -10.97
N LYS A 75 6.32 9.00 -11.50
CA LYS A 75 6.47 9.69 -12.79
C LYS A 75 7.58 10.73 -12.76
N ILE A 76 7.63 11.58 -11.73
CA ILE A 76 8.69 12.59 -11.56
C ILE A 76 10.05 11.91 -11.45
N LEU A 77 10.17 10.85 -10.65
CA LEU A 77 11.42 10.10 -10.53
C LEU A 77 11.85 9.49 -11.87
N ASN A 78 10.93 8.91 -12.64
CA ASN A 78 11.23 8.40 -13.97
C ASN A 78 11.73 9.51 -14.90
N LEU A 79 11.07 10.68 -14.92
CA LEU A 79 11.52 11.83 -15.71
C LEU A 79 12.91 12.33 -15.27
N ALA A 80 13.18 12.33 -13.96
CA ALA A 80 14.49 12.68 -13.40
C ALA A 80 15.61 11.75 -13.86
N ILE A 81 15.37 10.43 -13.79
CA ILE A 81 16.35 9.42 -14.21
C ILE A 81 16.66 9.55 -15.71
N HIS A 82 15.67 9.89 -16.53
CA HIS A 82 15.86 10.10 -17.97
C HIS A 82 16.41 11.50 -18.31
N GLY A 83 16.67 12.36 -17.33
CA GLY A 83 17.17 13.72 -17.56
C GLY A 83 16.15 14.70 -18.17
N LYS A 84 14.87 14.31 -18.25
CA LYS A 84 13.80 15.05 -18.97
C LYS A 84 13.04 16.07 -18.09
N LEU A 85 13.63 16.48 -16.97
CA LEU A 85 13.01 17.47 -16.07
C LEU A 85 13.16 18.92 -16.56
N VAL A 86 14.04 19.16 -17.52
CA VAL A 86 14.34 20.46 -18.11
C VAL A 86 14.08 20.38 -19.62
N PRO A 87 13.58 21.45 -20.28
CA PRO A 87 13.45 21.49 -21.73
C PRO A 87 14.77 21.10 -22.40
N GLN A 88 14.70 20.14 -23.31
CA GLN A 88 15.86 19.68 -24.09
C GLN A 88 15.92 20.49 -25.38
N ASP A 89 17.10 20.98 -25.76
CA ASP A 89 17.28 21.59 -27.08
C ASP A 89 17.35 20.48 -28.14
N PRO A 90 16.51 20.47 -29.18
CA PRO A 90 16.62 19.50 -30.28
C PRO A 90 17.96 19.54 -31.02
N ASN A 91 18.70 20.65 -30.89
CA ASN A 91 20.03 20.83 -31.47
C ASN A 91 21.16 20.45 -30.51
N ASP A 92 20.87 20.04 -29.27
CA ASP A 92 21.91 19.62 -28.32
C ASP A 92 22.64 18.39 -28.88
N GLU A 93 23.96 18.50 -28.96
CA GLU A 93 24.82 17.39 -29.35
C GLU A 93 24.67 16.24 -28.32
N PRO A 94 24.60 14.96 -28.76
CA PRO A 94 24.46 13.85 -27.83
C PRO A 94 25.68 13.81 -26.91
N ALA A 95 25.47 13.58 -25.60
CA ALA A 95 26.51 13.66 -24.58
C ALA A 95 27.76 12.82 -24.87
N ILE A 96 27.63 11.76 -25.68
CA ILE A 96 28.75 10.93 -26.14
C ILE A 96 29.75 11.69 -27.03
N GLU A 97 29.28 12.60 -27.87
CA GLU A 97 30.14 13.41 -28.76
C GLU A 97 30.92 14.45 -27.94
N LEU A 98 30.26 15.09 -26.96
CA LEU A 98 30.91 15.94 -25.96
C LEU A 98 32.02 15.21 -25.21
N LEU A 99 31.75 13.99 -24.74
CA LEU A 99 32.72 13.19 -23.97
C LEU A 99 33.93 12.78 -24.81
N LYS A 100 33.72 12.40 -26.08
CA LYS A 100 34.81 12.11 -27.02
C LYS A 100 35.68 13.34 -27.33
N ARG A 101 35.09 14.54 -27.35
CA ARG A 101 35.86 15.80 -27.53
C ARG A 101 36.72 16.14 -26.31
N ILE A 102 36.21 15.91 -25.10
CA ILE A 102 36.92 16.20 -23.84
C ILE A 102 37.98 15.13 -23.55
N ASN A 103 37.67 13.87 -23.81
CA ASN A 103 38.57 12.74 -23.64
C ASN A 103 38.48 11.82 -24.89
N PRO A 104 39.44 11.92 -25.82
CA PRO A 104 39.46 11.12 -27.05
C PRO A 104 39.47 9.60 -26.81
N ASP A 105 40.02 9.17 -25.68
CA ASP A 105 40.10 7.75 -25.28
C ASP A 105 38.84 7.30 -24.51
N PHE A 106 37.80 8.13 -24.43
CA PHE A 106 36.54 7.76 -23.80
C PHE A 106 35.85 6.63 -24.57
N THR A 107 35.85 5.44 -23.97
CA THR A 107 35.00 4.33 -24.38
C THR A 107 33.72 4.38 -23.56
N PRO A 108 32.53 4.46 -24.19
CA PRO A 108 31.30 4.26 -23.44
C PRO A 108 31.34 2.85 -22.83
N CYS A 109 31.11 2.75 -21.53
CA CYS A 109 30.85 1.47 -20.89
C CYS A 109 29.53 0.95 -21.44
N ASP A 110 29.59 0.20 -22.54
CA ASP A 110 28.45 -0.56 -23.01
C ASP A 110 28.22 -1.69 -22.01
N ASN A 111 27.07 -1.66 -21.33
CA ASN A 111 26.58 -2.80 -20.56
C ASN A 111 25.98 -3.87 -21.50
N GLY A 112 26.22 -3.75 -22.81
CA GLY A 112 26.00 -4.77 -23.81
C GLY A 112 26.48 -6.10 -23.27
N HIS A 113 25.50 -6.99 -23.07
CA HIS A 113 25.70 -8.36 -22.56
C HIS A 113 27.00 -8.90 -23.11
N TYR A 114 27.93 -9.18 -22.21
CA TYR A 114 29.21 -9.72 -22.59
C TYR A 114 29.01 -10.97 -23.46
N THR A 115 29.30 -10.86 -24.75
CA THR A 115 29.66 -12.02 -25.55
C THR A 115 31.12 -12.31 -25.21
N PHE A 116 31.38 -12.67 -23.95
CA PHE A 116 32.75 -12.93 -23.49
C PHE A 116 33.24 -14.21 -24.16
N ASP A 117 34.28 -14.08 -24.98
CA ASP A 117 35.37 -15.03 -24.90
C ASP A 117 35.87 -14.98 -23.45
N VAL A 118 35.49 -15.98 -22.67
CA VAL A 118 35.88 -16.09 -21.27
C VAL A 118 37.37 -16.46 -21.19
N PRO A 119 38.13 -15.95 -20.20
CA PRO A 119 39.55 -16.27 -20.04
C PRO A 119 39.82 -17.77 -19.99
N SER A 120 41.00 -18.23 -20.44
CA SER A 120 41.31 -19.67 -20.46
C SER A 120 41.16 -20.28 -19.05
N GLY A 121 40.27 -21.26 -18.92
CA GLY A 121 39.93 -21.89 -17.64
C GLY A 121 38.53 -21.56 -17.11
N TRP A 122 37.83 -20.60 -17.72
CA TRP A 122 36.44 -20.28 -17.42
C TRP A 122 35.50 -21.01 -18.39
N ILE A 123 34.32 -21.40 -17.91
CA ILE A 123 33.28 -22.03 -18.72
C ILE A 123 31.96 -21.32 -18.49
N THR A 124 31.27 -20.95 -19.57
CA THR A 124 29.88 -20.50 -19.50
C THR A 124 28.97 -21.72 -19.32
N THR A 125 28.30 -21.81 -18.19
CA THR A 125 27.33 -22.87 -17.92
C THR A 125 26.04 -22.30 -17.36
N ASN A 126 24.93 -23.01 -17.56
CA ASN A 126 23.63 -22.60 -17.03
C ASN A 126 23.63 -22.78 -15.50
N LEU A 127 23.03 -21.84 -14.76
CA LEU A 127 22.99 -21.84 -13.30
C LEU A 127 22.48 -23.17 -12.70
N GLY A 128 21.52 -23.82 -13.37
CA GLY A 128 21.01 -25.14 -12.96
C GLY A 128 22.01 -26.29 -13.05
N SER A 129 23.14 -26.10 -13.73
CA SER A 129 24.24 -27.09 -13.82
C SER A 129 25.23 -26.98 -12.67
N ILE A 130 25.26 -25.84 -11.97
CA ILE A 130 26.15 -25.61 -10.81
C ILE A 130 25.36 -25.83 -9.50
N PHE A 131 24.09 -25.44 -9.46
CA PHE A 131 23.27 -25.50 -8.26
C PHE A 131 21.94 -26.20 -8.52
N ASN A 132 21.50 -27.01 -7.56
CA ASN A 132 20.16 -27.60 -7.58
C ASN A 132 19.16 -26.62 -6.95
N VAL A 133 18.26 -26.07 -7.75
CA VAL A 133 17.27 -25.07 -7.29
C VAL A 133 16.08 -25.79 -6.65
N VAL A 134 16.00 -25.76 -5.32
CA VAL A 134 14.83 -26.23 -4.58
C VAL A 134 13.82 -25.09 -4.47
N SER A 135 12.78 -25.11 -5.30
CA SER A 135 11.66 -24.17 -5.19
C SER A 135 10.68 -24.61 -4.10
N ALA A 136 10.20 -23.67 -3.28
CA ALA A 136 9.19 -23.95 -2.27
C ALA A 136 7.80 -24.17 -2.92
N LYS A 137 7.15 -25.28 -2.58
CA LYS A 137 5.80 -25.62 -3.04
C LYS A 137 4.78 -24.66 -2.39
N ARG A 138 4.00 -23.95 -3.21
CA ARG A 138 2.93 -23.04 -2.77
C ARG A 138 1.82 -23.87 -2.10
N ILE A 139 1.63 -23.72 -0.79
CA ILE A 139 0.48 -24.31 -0.08
C ILE A 139 -0.69 -23.34 -0.23
N PHE A 140 -1.52 -23.55 -1.25
CA PHE A 140 -2.90 -23.08 -1.28
C PHE A 140 -3.78 -24.26 -1.66
N GLU A 141 -4.11 -25.08 -0.66
CA GLU A 141 -5.21 -26.02 -0.74
C GLU A 141 -6.44 -25.30 -0.17
N VAL A 142 -7.10 -24.51 -1.01
CA VAL A 142 -8.45 -24.02 -0.72
C VAL A 142 -9.35 -25.24 -0.82
N ARG A 143 -9.74 -25.78 0.33
CA ARG A 143 -10.76 -26.82 0.43
C ARG A 143 -12.11 -26.23 0.00
N LEU A 144 -12.46 -26.43 -1.26
CA LEU A 144 -13.83 -26.40 -1.74
C LEU A 144 -14.29 -27.85 -1.86
N GLU A 145 -14.97 -28.35 -0.85
CA GLU A 145 -15.89 -29.47 -1.02
C GLU A 145 -17.28 -29.01 -0.57
N ALA A 146 -18.22 -29.27 -1.48
CA ALA A 146 -19.65 -29.09 -1.36
C ALA A 146 -20.29 -30.13 -0.43
#